data_AF-A0A2W4WUQ6-F1
#
_entry.id   AF-A0A2W4WUQ6-F1
#
_cell.length_a   1.000
_cell.length_b   1.000
_cell.length_c   1.000
_cell.angle_alpha   90.00
_cell.angle_beta   90.00
_cell.angle_gamma   90.00
#
_symmetry.space_group_name_H-M   'P 1'
#
loop_
_entity.id
_entity.type
_entity.pdbx_description
1 polymer ?
#
loop_
_entity_poly.entity_id
_entity_poly.type
_entity_poly.pdbx_seq_one_letter_code
_entity_poly.pdbx_strand_id
1 'polypeptide(L)' 'MENSRLFPPESIQMIRIGEESGRMDSMLERLANQYETNLDDKVDTLSTVMEPMIMCIIGILVGVLIVGMYMPIFNMGDIV' A
#
# COMPACT_ATOMS: atom_id res chain seq x y z
N MET A 1 30.25 5.32 -3.27
CA MET A 1 28.94 5.90 -3.66
C MET A 1 27.88 4.82 -3.94
N GLU A 2 28.26 3.55 -4.13
CA GLU A 2 27.37 2.43 -4.51
C GLU A 2 26.41 1.90 -3.41
N ASN A 3 26.38 2.50 -2.21
CA ASN A 3 25.59 1.99 -1.07
C ASN A 3 24.54 2.96 -0.53
N SER A 4 24.24 4.03 -1.28
CA SER A 4 23.13 4.91 -0.96
C SER A 4 21.81 4.24 -1.34
N ARG A 5 21.06 3.72 -0.37
CA ARG A 5 19.67 3.22 -0.58
C ARG A 5 18.72 4.29 -1.11
N LEU A 6 19.14 5.56 -1.11
CA LEU A 6 18.38 6.70 -1.61
C LEU A 6 18.44 6.80 -3.15
N PHE A 7 19.46 6.22 -3.79
CA PHE A 7 19.61 6.24 -5.25
C PHE A 7 19.70 4.80 -5.77
N PRO A 8 18.57 4.23 -6.22
CA PRO A 8 18.55 2.91 -6.83
C PRO A 8 19.52 2.79 -8.00
N PRO A 9 20.08 1.60 -8.25
CA PRO A 9 20.98 1.36 -9.39
C PRO A 9 20.40 1.81 -10.72
N GLU A 10 19.08 1.66 -10.91
CA GLU A 10 18.35 2.09 -12.11
C GLU A 10 18.40 3.61 -12.31
N SER A 11 18.34 4.40 -11.24
CA SER A 11 18.46 5.85 -11.29
C SER A 11 19.87 6.28 -11.68
N ILE A 12 20.88 5.62 -11.13
CA ILE A 12 22.30 5.86 -11.47
C ILE A 12 22.56 5.52 -12.95
N GLN A 13 21.96 4.44 -13.45
CA GLN A 13 22.10 4.03 -14.84
C GLN A 13 21.46 5.03 -15.81
N MET A 14 20.26 5.55 -15.50
CA MET A 14 19.63 6.61 -16.30
C MET A 14 20.45 7.90 -16.34
N ILE A 15 21.04 8.29 -15.20
CA ILE A 15 21.94 9.45 -15.12
C ILE A 15 23.18 9.23 -16.00
N ARG A 16 23.80 8.06 -15.93
CA ARG A 16 24.97 7.71 -16.77
C ARG A 16 24.66 7.75 -18.26
N ILE A 17 23.49 7.24 -18.67
CA ILE A 17 23.02 7.29 -20.06
C ILE A 17 22.76 8.74 -20.49
N GLY A 18 22.19 9.56 -19.60
CA GLY A 18 21.95 10.98 -19.85
C GLY A 18 23.23 11.79 -20.02
N GLU A 19 24.26 11.47 -19.25
CA GLU A 19 25.57 12.10 -19.34
C GLU A 19 26.31 11.67 -20.61
N GLU A 20 26.32 10.37 -20.93
CA GLU A 20 26.98 9.82 -22.13
C GLU A 20 26.33 10.28 -23.44
N SER A 21 25.02 10.51 -23.42
CA SER A 21 24.26 11.02 -24.59
C SER A 21 24.15 12.54 -24.65
N GLY A 22 24.62 13.27 -23.63
CA GLY A 22 24.45 14.72 -23.52
C GLY A 22 22.99 15.16 -23.33
N ARG A 23 22.11 14.26 -22.87
CA ARG A 23 20.66 14.46 -22.71
C ARG A 23 20.20 14.34 -21.26
N MET A 24 21.04 14.80 -20.32
CA MET A 24 20.81 14.73 -18.88
C MET A 24 19.43 15.26 -18.46
N ASP A 25 19.02 16.40 -19.01
CA ASP A 25 17.74 17.05 -18.71
C ASP A 25 16.55 16.11 -18.99
N SER A 26 16.49 15.54 -20.20
CA SER A 26 15.44 14.58 -20.57
C SER A 26 15.47 13.27 -19.77
N MET A 27 16.65 12.84 -19.30
CA MET A 27 16.76 11.64 -18.47
C MET A 27 16.31 11.90 -17.04
N LEU A 28 16.58 13.09 -16.49
CA LEU A 28 16.08 13.50 -15.17
C LEU A 28 14.57 13.68 -15.16
N GLU A 29 14.00 14.26 -16.22
CA GLU A 29 12.54 14.37 -16.39
C GLU A 29 11.89 12.98 -16.44
N ARG A 30 12.47 12.05 -17.21
CA ARG A 30 11.99 10.66 -17.28
C ARG A 30 12.11 9.96 -15.92
N LEU A 31 13.19 10.22 -15.18
CA LEU A 31 13.37 9.69 -13.83
C LEU A 31 12.24 10.19 -12.90
N ALA A 32 11.97 11.49 -12.91
CA ALA A 32 10.91 12.10 -12.09
C ALA A 32 9.54 11.48 -12.39
N ASN A 33 9.17 11.37 -13.68
CA ASN A 33 7.91 10.76 -14.10
C ASN A 33 7.81 9.30 -13.64
N GLN A 34 8.89 8.52 -13.74
CA GLN A 34 8.90 7.13 -13.27
C GLN A 34 8.69 7.04 -11.76
N TYR A 35 9.30 7.94 -10.98
CA TYR A 35 9.09 7.98 -9.53
C TYR A 35 7.66 8.38 -9.18
N GLU A 36 7.08 9.36 -9.88
CA GLU A 36 5.70 9.78 -9.69
C GLU A 36 4.73 8.63 -9.97
N THR A 37 4.86 7.97 -11.12
CA THR A 37 4.04 6.78 -11.45
C THR A 37 4.18 5.67 -10.40
N ASN A 38 5.42 5.36 -9.99
CA ASN A 38 5.65 4.34 -8.97
C ASN A 38 5.08 4.73 -7.59
N LEU A 39 4.97 6.03 -7.29
CA LEU A 39 4.35 6.52 -6.06
C LEU A 39 2.83 6.41 -6.15
N ASP A 40 2.24 6.85 -7.25
CA ASP A 40 0.80 6.76 -7.50
C ASP A 40 0.32 5.30 -7.43
N ASP A 41 1.01 4.38 -8.13
CA ASP A 41 0.70 2.95 -8.10
C ASP A 41 0.72 2.36 -6.68
N LYS A 42 1.68 2.82 -5.86
CA LYS A 42 1.78 2.38 -4.45
C LYS A 42 0.66 2.95 -3.60
N VAL A 43 0.28 4.21 -3.82
CA VAL A 43 -0.82 4.86 -3.11
C VAL A 43 -2.15 4.21 -3.47
N ASP A 44 -2.37 3.90 -4.74
CA ASP A 44 -3.57 3.20 -5.22
C ASP A 44 -3.66 1.78 -4.66
N THR A 45 -2.54 1.05 -4.68
CA THR A 45 -2.47 -0.29 -4.07
C THR A 45 -2.76 -0.22 -2.57
N LEU A 46 -2.20 0.77 -1.87
CA LEU A 46 -2.44 0.95 -0.44
C LEU A 46 -3.92 1.22 -0.17
N SER A 47 -4.53 2.13 -0.93
CA SER A 47 -5.95 2.46 -0.84
C SER A 47 -6.84 1.23 -1.10
N THR A 48 -6.50 0.43 -2.11
CA THR A 48 -7.22 -0.80 -2.46
C THR A 48 -7.18 -1.85 -1.34
N VAL A 49 -6.06 -1.95 -0.62
CA VAL A 49 -5.91 -2.91 0.50
C VAL A 49 -6.55 -2.39 1.80
N MET A 50 -6.67 -1.07 1.97
CA MET A 50 -7.30 -0.46 3.13
C MET A 50 -8.80 -0.80 3.23
N GLU A 51 -9.51 -0.84 2.10
CA GLU A 51 -10.94 -1.17 2.04
C GLU A 51 -11.29 -2.55 2.63
N PRO A 52 -10.69 -3.67 2.21
CA PRO A 52 -10.98 -4.99 2.77
C PRO A 52 -10.55 -5.12 4.24
N MET A 53 -9.51 -4.41 4.67
CA MET A 53 -9.15 -4.38 6.10
C MET A 53 -10.26 -3.76 6.95
N ILE A 54 -10.82 -2.63 6.51
CA ILE A 54 -11.93 -1.98 7.21
C ILE A 54 -13.16 -2.91 7.25
N MET A 55 -13.48 -3.57 6.14
CA MET A 55 -14.57 -4.56 6.10
C MET A 55 -14.35 -5.72 7.08
N CYS A 56 -13.13 -6.23 7.22
CA CYS A 56 -12.81 -7.29 8.19
C CYS A 56 -13.07 -6.81 9.63
N ILE A 57 -12.63 -5.60 9.97
CA ILE A 57 -12.82 -5.02 11.31
C ILE A 57 -14.31 -4.85 11.61
N ILE A 58 -15.08 -4.30 10.66
CA ILE A 58 -16.54 -4.12 10.82
C ILE A 58 -17.23 -5.48 10.96
N GLY A 59 -16.86 -6.46 10.14
CA GLY A 59 -17.43 -7.81 10.20
C GLY A 59 -17.19 -8.48 11.56
N ILE A 60 -15.99 -8.36 12.13
CA ILE A 60 -15.67 -8.89 13.47
C ILE A 60 -16.50 -8.15 14.53
N LEU A 61 -16.56 -6.82 14.48
CA LEU A 61 -17.35 -6.02 15.42
C LEU A 61 -18.81 -6.43 15.44
N VAL A 62 -19.44 -6.53 14.26
CA VAL A 62 -20.83 -6.94 14.12
C VAL A 62 -21.02 -8.39 14.57
N GLY A 63 -20.09 -9.29 14.24
CA GLY A 63 -20.12 -10.68 14.68
C GLY A 63 -20.11 -10.81 16.21
N VAL A 64 -19.25 -10.06 16.89
CA VAL A 64 -19.19 -10.02 18.36
C VAL A 64 -20.49 -9.47 18.95
N LEU A 65 -21.06 -8.41 18.36
CA LEU A 65 -22.33 -7.85 18.82
C LEU A 65 -23.48 -8.86 18.72
N ILE A 66 -23.59 -9.57 17.61
CA ILE A 66 -24.61 -10.60 17.40
C ILE A 66 -24.44 -11.72 18.44
N VAL A 67 -23.24 -12.28 18.57
CA VAL A 67 -22.99 -13.35 19.55
C VAL A 67 -23.30 -12.88 20.97
N GLY A 68 -22.86 -11.67 21.34
CA GLY A 68 -23.12 -11.10 22.67
C GLY A 68 -24.61 -10.89 22.96
N MET A 69 -25.41 -10.55 21.94
CA MET A 69 -26.85 -10.35 22.09
C MET A 69 -27.63 -11.67 22.15
N TYR A 70 -27.23 -12.70 21.39
CA TYR A 70 -27.96 -13.98 21.33
C TYR A 70 -27.52 -14.99 22.39
N MET A 71 -26.25 -15.00 22.82
CA MET A 71 -25.75 -15.87 23.88
C MET A 71 -26.61 -15.86 25.17
N PRO A 72 -27.04 -14.72 25.73
CA PRO A 72 -27.89 -14.72 26.93
C PRO A 72 -29.28 -15.33 26.68
N ILE A 73 -29.81 -15.23 25.45
CA ILE A 73 -31.09 -15.85 25.08
C ILE A 73 -30.96 -17.38 25.09
N PHE A 74 -29.87 -17.92 24.54
CA PHE A 74 -29.57 -19.35 24.60
C PHE A 74 -29.38 -19.83 26.04
N ASN A 75 -28.61 -19.09 26.84
CA ASN A 75 -28.40 -19.42 28.25
C ASN A 75 -29.70 -19.39 29.06
N MET A 76 -30.70 -18.57 28.71
CA MET A 76 -32.02 -18.58 29.34
C MET A 76 -32.90 -19.77 28.92
N GLY A 77 -32.70 -20.30 27.71
CA GLY A 77 -33.42 -21.48 27.22
C GLY A 77 -32.93 -22.79 27.85
N ASP A 78 -31.66 -22.86 28.24
CA ASP A 78 -31.05 -24.05 28.88
C ASP A 78 -31.42 -24.22 30.37
N ILE A 79 -32.04 -23.20 31.00
CA ILE A 79 -32.42 -23.22 32.43
C ILE A 79 -33.85 -23.74 32.67
N VAL A 80 -34.55 -24.24 31.65
CA VAL A 80 -35.94 -24.71 31.71
C VAL A 80 -36.07 -26.20 31.42
#